data_AF-A0A1Z9PZ42-F1
#
_entry.id   AF-A0A1Z9PZ42-F1
#
_cell.length_a   1.000
_cell.length_b   1.000
_cell.length_c   1.000
_cell.angle_alpha   90.00
_cell.angle_beta   90.00
_cell.angle_gamma   90.00
#
_symmetry.space_group_name_H-M   'P 1'
#
loop_
_entity.id
_entity.type
_entity.pdbx_description
1 polymer ?
#
loop_
_entity_poly.entity_id
_entity_poly.type
_entity_poly.pdbx_seq_one_letter_code
_entity_poly.pdbx_strand_id
1 'polypeptide(L)'
;MAEQTLTTEDKEQWRDYLLGKIVEFLQDNKDEILSQYVALGESNLSSTEIQSNGLMDFDVSITLHCDRHSGFGLGSGFFKANLIR
;
A
#
# COMPACT_ATOMS: atom_id res chain seq x y z
N MET A 1 4.29 34.23 7.46
CA MET A 1 4.06 32.88 8.03
C MET A 1 5.27 32.05 7.65
N ALA A 2 6.04 31.55 8.63
CA ALA A 2 7.27 30.82 8.34
C ALA A 2 6.91 29.48 7.68
N GLU A 3 7.38 29.25 6.45
CA GLU A 3 7.36 27.93 5.82
C GLU A 3 8.16 26.98 6.72
N GLN A 4 7.46 26.14 7.47
CA GLN A 4 8.10 25.04 8.19
C GLN A 4 8.79 24.16 7.15
N THR A 5 10.12 24.24 7.14
CA THR A 5 10.95 23.42 6.27
C THR A 5 10.85 22.00 6.82
N LEU A 6 9.96 21.18 6.23
CA LEU A 6 9.82 19.76 6.56
C LEU A 6 11.21 19.11 6.55
N THR A 7 11.66 18.65 7.71
CA THR A 7 12.96 18.01 7.82
C THR A 7 12.90 16.63 7.16
N THR A 8 14.07 16.09 6.79
CA THR A 8 14.14 14.71 6.28
C THR A 8 13.62 13.71 7.32
N GLU A 9 13.88 13.99 8.60
CA GLU A 9 13.43 13.17 9.72
C GLU A 9 11.89 13.12 9.82
N ASP A 10 11.20 14.26 9.68
CA ASP A 10 9.73 14.30 9.69
C ASP A 10 9.13 13.46 8.54
N LYS A 11 9.78 13.46 7.37
CA LYS A 11 9.36 12.68 6.21
C LYS A 11 9.56 11.19 6.43
N GLU A 12 10.67 10.80 7.04
CA GLU A 12 10.96 9.41 7.38
C GLU A 12 9.99 8.90 8.45
N GLN A 13 9.74 9.67 9.51
CA GLN A 13 8.77 9.31 10.54
C GLN A 13 7.36 9.11 9.96
N TRP A 14 6.90 10.03 9.09
CA TRP A 14 5.61 9.87 8.42
C TRP A 14 5.56 8.63 7.53
N ARG A 15 6.62 8.39 6.74
CA ARG A 15 6.72 7.21 5.88
C ARG A 15 6.61 5.93 6.72
N ASP A 16 7.37 5.83 7.80
CA ASP A 16 7.43 4.62 8.61
C ASP A 16 6.10 4.38 9.34
N TYR A 17 5.44 5.45 9.83
CA TYR A 17 4.09 5.37 10.39
C TYR A 17 3.06 4.86 9.37
N LEU A 18 3.06 5.43 8.15
CA LEU A 18 2.13 5.03 7.10
C LEU A 18 2.35 3.57 6.68
N LEU A 19 3.61 3.16 6.49
CA LEU A 19 3.94 1.76 6.16
C LEU A 19 3.47 0.82 7.27
N GLY A 20 3.71 1.16 8.54
CA GLY A 20 3.21 0.39 9.68
C GLY A 20 1.69 0.22 9.64
N LYS A 21 0.94 1.30 9.38
CA LYS A 21 -0.53 1.25 9.30
C LYS A 21 -1.05 0.41 8.14
N ILE A 22 -0.36 0.43 7.00
CA ILE A 22 -0.75 -0.41 5.85
C ILE A 22 -0.48 -1.89 6.15
N VAL A 23 0.65 -2.21 6.77
CA VAL A 23 0.98 -3.57 7.18
C VAL A 23 -0.05 -4.09 8.21
N GLU A 24 -0.35 -3.30 9.24
CA GLU A 24 -1.36 -3.62 10.25
C GLU A 24 -2.73 -3.87 9.59
N PHE A 25 -3.16 -2.97 8.70
CA PHE A 25 -4.43 -3.14 7.98
C PHE A 25 -4.46 -4.43 7.15
N LEU A 26 -3.41 -4.73 6.38
CA LEU A 26 -3.35 -5.95 5.56
C LEU A 26 -3.33 -7.22 6.41
N GLN A 27 -2.69 -7.18 7.59
CA GLN A 27 -2.68 -8.30 8.53
C GLN A 27 -4.06 -8.52 9.15
N ASP A 28 -4.70 -7.47 9.65
CA ASP A 28 -5.99 -7.54 10.32
C ASP A 28 -7.13 -7.93 9.38
N ASN A 29 -7.03 -7.56 8.10
CA ASN A 29 -8.09 -7.76 7.10
C ASN A 29 -7.78 -8.89 6.10
N LYS A 30 -6.71 -9.67 6.32
CA LYS A 30 -6.25 -10.73 5.39
C LYS A 30 -7.37 -11.70 4.99
N ASP A 31 -8.05 -12.27 5.98
CA ASP A 31 -9.07 -13.30 5.75
C ASP A 31 -10.32 -12.71 5.08
N GLU A 32 -10.67 -11.47 5.41
CA GLU A 32 -11.77 -10.75 4.77
C GLU A 32 -11.46 -10.45 3.30
N ILE A 33 -10.27 -9.91 2.99
CA ILE A 33 -9.82 -9.64 1.62
C ILE A 33 -9.85 -10.92 0.79
N LEU A 34 -9.35 -12.04 1.35
CA LEU A 34 -9.38 -13.34 0.69
C LEU A 34 -10.81 -13.83 0.45
N SER A 35 -11.69 -13.72 1.46
CA SER A 35 -13.10 -14.11 1.35
C SER A 35 -13.83 -13.28 0.29
N GLN A 36 -13.59 -11.98 0.22
CA GLN A 36 -14.18 -11.10 -0.78
C GLN A 36 -13.70 -11.46 -2.20
N TYR A 37 -12.41 -11.76 -2.37
CA TYR A 37 -11.85 -12.21 -3.66
C TYR A 37 -12.51 -13.50 -4.16
N VAL A 38 -12.69 -14.50 -3.27
CA VAL A 38 -13.39 -15.74 -3.64
C VAL A 38 -14.86 -15.49 -3.94
N ALA A 39 -15.52 -14.62 -3.17
CA ALA A 39 -16.94 -14.27 -3.37
C ALA A 39 -17.21 -13.52 -4.68
N LEU A 40 -16.24 -12.75 -5.20
CA LEU A 40 -16.33 -12.10 -6.50
C LEU A 40 -16.44 -13.11 -7.65
N GLY A 41 -15.99 -14.35 -7.46
CA GLY A 41 -16.12 -15.42 -8.45
C GLY A 41 -15.32 -15.19 -9.74
N GLU A 42 -14.39 -14.23 -9.75
CA GLU A 42 -13.52 -13.93 -10.90
C GLU A 42 -12.50 -15.04 -11.19
N SER A 43 -12.22 -15.89 -10.19
CA SER A 43 -11.39 -17.07 -10.33
C SER A 43 -12.12 -18.31 -9.81
N ASN A 44 -11.76 -19.47 -10.35
CA ASN A 44 -12.21 -20.76 -9.82
C ASN A 44 -11.40 -21.21 -8.59
N LEU A 45 -10.52 -20.35 -8.06
CA LEU A 45 -9.64 -20.71 -6.95
C LEU A 45 -10.37 -20.51 -5.62
N SER A 46 -10.42 -21.57 -4.83
CA SER A 46 -10.84 -21.51 -3.43
C SER A 46 -9.79 -20.85 -2.54
N SER A 47 -10.21 -20.33 -1.39
CA SER A 47 -9.30 -19.78 -0.37
C SER A 47 -8.20 -20.77 0.02
N THR A 48 -8.54 -22.07 0.10
CA THR A 48 -7.60 -23.14 0.39
C THR A 48 -6.55 -23.29 -0.69
N GLU A 49 -6.94 -23.25 -1.97
CA GLU A 49 -6.00 -23.34 -3.10
C GLU A 49 -5.06 -22.14 -3.17
N ILE A 50 -5.57 -20.94 -2.87
CA ILE A 50 -4.73 -19.72 -2.82
C ILE A 50 -3.66 -19.86 -1.75
N GLN A 51 -4.00 -20.36 -0.56
CA GLN A 51 -3.06 -20.57 0.54
C GLN A 51 -2.10 -21.72 0.26
N SER A 52 -2.59 -22.88 -0.19
CA SER A 52 -1.77 -24.09 -0.36
C SER A 52 -0.77 -24.01 -1.51
N ASN A 53 -1.06 -23.20 -2.53
CA ASN A 53 -0.18 -23.00 -3.68
C ASN A 53 0.76 -21.80 -3.51
N GLY A 54 0.81 -21.17 -2.32
CA GLY A 54 1.69 -20.04 -2.07
C GLY A 54 1.33 -18.78 -2.86
N LEU A 55 0.08 -18.64 -3.32
CA LEU A 55 -0.33 -17.47 -4.10
C LEU A 55 -0.42 -16.18 -3.26
N MET A 56 -0.21 -16.30 -1.95
CA MET A 56 -0.04 -15.16 -1.03
C MET A 56 1.43 -14.75 -0.86
N ASP A 57 2.38 -15.45 -1.50
CA ASP A 57 3.81 -15.14 -1.46
C ASP A 57 4.15 -14.11 -2.53
N PHE A 58 3.80 -12.86 -2.26
CA PHE A 58 4.11 -11.73 -3.13
C PHE A 58 4.45 -10.49 -2.32
N ASP A 59 5.29 -9.64 -2.89
CA ASP A 59 5.69 -8.38 -2.27
C ASP A 59 4.86 -7.20 -2.81
N VAL A 60 4.46 -6.33 -1.89
CA VAL A 60 3.81 -5.05 -2.23
C VAL A 60 4.80 -3.93 -1.99
N SER A 61 5.15 -3.20 -3.05
CA SER A 61 6.01 -2.02 -2.96
C SER A 61 5.19 -0.74 -3.03
N ILE A 62 5.43 0.14 -2.06
CA ILE A 62 4.71 1.41 -1.91
C ILE A 62 5.70 2.55 -2.10
N THR A 63 5.42 3.42 -3.08
CA THR A 63 6.24 4.59 -3.36
C THR A 63 5.48 5.86 -3.00
N LEU A 64 6.03 6.64 -2.07
CA LEU A 64 5.52 7.96 -1.73
C LEU A 64 6.22 9.02 -2.58
N HIS A 65 5.48 9.62 -3.52
CA HIS A 65 5.99 10.74 -4.30
C HIS A 65 5.87 12.05 -3.50
N CYS A 66 7.00 12.67 -3.16
CA CYS A 66 7.01 14.06 -2.71
C CYS A 66 7.15 14.95 -3.93
N ASP A 67 6.08 15.63 -4.35
CA ASP A 67 6.19 16.63 -5.41
C ASP A 67 7.13 17.74 -4.97
N ARG A 68 8.31 17.78 -5.62
CA ARG A 68 9.16 18.96 -5.59
C ARG A 68 8.62 19.92 -6.64
N HIS A 69 7.85 20.90 -6.16
CA HIS A 69 7.38 22.11 -6.85
C HIS A 69 6.06 22.04 -7.62
N SER A 70 5.29 23.10 -7.37
CA SER A 70 4.08 23.57 -8.03
C SER A 70 4.29 23.78 -9.54
N GLY A 71 4.16 22.70 -10.31
CA GLY A 71 4.14 22.72 -11.76
C GLY A 71 3.12 21.69 -12.24
N PHE A 72 2.13 22.17 -13.00
CA PHE A 72 1.00 21.46 -13.63
C PHE A 72 1.14 19.93 -13.70
N GLY A 73 0.75 19.26 -12.62
CA GLY A 73 0.82 17.82 -12.42
C GLY A 73 0.19 17.53 -11.06
N LEU A 74 -0.66 16.50 -11.01
CA LEU A 74 -1.57 16.16 -9.91
C LEU A 74 -1.00 16.50 -8.52
N GLY A 75 -1.64 17.45 -7.84
CA GLY A 75 -1.13 18.06 -6.62
C GLY A 75 -0.81 17.11 -5.47
N SER A 76 -0.03 17.65 -4.52
CA SER A 76 0.33 17.12 -3.20
C SER A 76 -0.16 15.70 -2.88
N GLY A 77 0.70 14.71 -3.12
CA GLY A 77 0.61 13.40 -2.45
C GLY A 77 -0.04 12.29 -3.28
N PHE A 78 0.40 12.09 -4.52
CA PHE A 78 -0.07 10.94 -5.28
C PHE A 78 0.59 9.65 -4.77
N PHE A 79 -0.16 8.88 -3.97
CA PHE A 79 0.16 7.53 -3.53
C PHE A 79 0.18 6.59 -4.75
N LYS A 80 1.32 5.98 -5.05
CA LYS A 80 1.43 4.96 -6.10
C LYS A 80 1.86 3.63 -5.45
N ALA A 81 0.93 2.68 -5.41
CA ALA A 81 1.23 1.29 -5.09
C ALA A 81 1.52 0.53 -6.39
N ASN A 82 2.61 -0.23 -6.43
CA ASN A 82 2.91 -1.15 -7.53
C ASN A 82 2.99 -2.57 -6.95
N LEU A 83 2.27 -3.51 -7.56
CA LEU A 83 2.43 -4.92 -7.28
C LEU A 83 3.64 -5.43 -8.09
N ILE A 84 4.65 -5.95 -7.42
CA ILE A 84 5.81 -6.58 -8.07
C ILE A 84 5.53 -8.09 -8.08
N ARG A 85 5.68 -8.71 -9.25
CA ARG A 85 5.47 -10.16 -9.47
C ARG A 85 6.78 -10.81 -9.88
#